data_AF-A0A8K0IIZ6-F1
#
_entry.id   AF-A0A8K0IIZ6-F1
#
_cell.length_a   1.000
_cell.length_b   1.000
_cell.length_c   1.000
_cell.angle_alpha   90.00
_cell.angle_beta   90.00
_cell.angle_gamma   90.00
#
_symmetry.space_group_name_H-M   'P 1'
#
loop_
_entity.id
_entity.type
_entity.pdbx_description
1 polymer ?
#
loop_
_entity_poly.entity_id
_entity_poly.type
_entity_poly.pdbx_seq_one_letter_code
_entity_poly.pdbx_strand_id
1 'polypeptide(L)'
;MPTNEPASEYVQPRVSPYRLAAHLTSAFVIYCGILWTALSVVVPEPPNGSLSWVQGAAKVRKLAHPVGVLVGITAFSGAFVAGNDAGHAYNSFPKMGDSWIPDDIFSMEPLTRNFFENTSTVQLNHRILATTTLMSVGGLWLAARKIDMHPAIKSLVGSVLGMTALQVTLGISTLLTYVPVSLASAHQAGALTLLTLVILLAHTVRKPSPALLKSLASMPKSKA
;
A
#
# COMPACT_ATOMS: atom_id res chain seq x y z
N MET A 1 2.24 22.22 -30.49
CA MET A 1 2.67 20.81 -30.49
C MET A 1 1.48 19.95 -30.89
N PRO A 2 1.63 18.99 -31.79
CA PRO A 2 0.56 18.05 -32.09
C PRO A 2 0.27 17.24 -30.82
N THR A 3 -0.99 17.21 -30.40
CA THR A 3 -1.45 16.24 -29.41
C THR A 3 -1.14 14.86 -29.96
N ASN A 4 -0.48 13.98 -29.18
CA ASN A 4 -0.32 12.57 -29.53
C ASN A 4 -1.66 11.83 -29.39
N GLU A 5 -2.71 12.37 -29.98
CA GLU A 5 -4.01 11.71 -30.12
C GLU A 5 -3.95 10.83 -31.38
N PRO A 6 -4.21 9.52 -31.27
CA PRO A 6 -4.27 8.64 -32.42
C PRO A 6 -5.40 9.08 -33.35
N ALA A 7 -5.19 8.87 -34.66
CA ALA A 7 -6.09 9.32 -35.73
C ALA A 7 -7.55 8.77 -35.64
N SER A 8 -7.82 7.79 -34.78
CA SER A 8 -9.18 7.45 -34.34
C SER A 8 -9.17 6.75 -32.98
N GLU A 9 -10.24 6.92 -32.21
CA GLU A 9 -10.48 6.29 -30.90
C GLU A 9 -10.60 4.74 -31.00
N TYR A 10 -10.81 4.20 -32.20
CA TYR A 10 -11.05 2.77 -32.45
C TYR A 10 -9.78 1.93 -32.67
N VAL A 11 -8.61 2.56 -32.90
CA VAL A 11 -7.35 1.84 -33.17
C VAL A 11 -6.70 1.32 -31.89
N GLN A 12 -6.94 1.99 -30.76
CA GLN A 12 -6.48 1.62 -29.42
C GLN A 12 -7.55 2.07 -28.41
N PRO A 13 -8.34 1.18 -27.81
CA PRO A 13 -9.31 1.55 -26.79
C PRO A 13 -8.59 2.19 -25.60
N ARG A 14 -8.73 3.50 -25.43
CA ARG A 14 -8.09 4.26 -24.34
C ARG A 14 -9.17 4.79 -23.40
N VAL A 15 -9.02 4.54 -22.12
CA VAL A 15 -9.83 5.19 -21.09
C VAL A 15 -9.02 6.32 -20.46
N SER A 16 -9.66 7.45 -20.16
CA SER A 16 -8.94 8.57 -19.52
C SER A 16 -8.26 8.09 -18.23
N PRO A 17 -7.04 8.56 -17.92
CA PRO A 17 -6.30 8.20 -16.71
C PRO A 17 -7.15 8.31 -15.43
N TYR A 18 -7.95 9.38 -15.34
CA TYR A 18 -8.87 9.62 -14.23
C TYR A 18 -9.94 8.55 -14.04
N ARG A 19 -10.54 8.04 -15.14
CA ARG A 19 -11.55 6.98 -15.06
C ARG A 19 -10.94 5.66 -14.62
N LEU A 20 -9.77 5.30 -15.15
CA LEU A 20 -9.09 4.07 -14.73
C LEU A 20 -8.66 4.15 -13.26
N ALA A 21 -8.03 5.27 -12.88
CA ALA A 21 -7.62 5.50 -11.50
C ALA A 21 -8.83 5.51 -10.55
N ALA A 22 -9.92 6.19 -10.91
CA ALA A 22 -11.15 6.21 -10.12
C ALA A 22 -11.77 4.81 -9.99
N HIS A 23 -11.83 4.03 -11.08
CA HIS A 23 -12.36 2.67 -11.05
C HIS A 23 -11.55 1.79 -10.10
N LEU A 24 -10.23 1.70 -10.30
CA LEU A 24 -9.35 0.86 -9.48
C LEU A 24 -9.38 1.28 -8.01
N THR A 25 -9.35 2.58 -7.75
CA THR A 25 -9.43 3.13 -6.38
C THR A 25 -10.76 2.79 -5.72
N SER A 26 -11.88 2.96 -6.43
CA SER A 26 -13.21 2.65 -5.91
C SER A 26 -13.36 1.16 -5.60
N ALA A 27 -12.82 0.29 -6.46
CA ALA A 27 -12.77 -1.15 -6.22
C ALA A 27 -11.99 -1.48 -4.94
N PHE A 28 -10.84 -0.84 -4.72
CA PHE A 28 -10.04 -1.03 -3.51
C PHE A 28 -10.80 -0.55 -2.26
N VAL A 29 -11.44 0.61 -2.30
CA VAL A 29 -12.24 1.13 -1.18
C VAL A 29 -13.39 0.19 -0.82
N ILE A 30 -14.14 -0.29 -1.82
CA ILE A 30 -15.23 -1.24 -1.61
C ILE A 30 -14.69 -2.55 -1.02
N TYR A 31 -13.60 -3.08 -1.58
CA TYR A 31 -12.94 -4.28 -1.07
C TYR A 31 -12.53 -4.12 0.39
N CYS A 32 -11.92 -2.99 0.78
CA CYS A 32 -11.55 -2.69 2.16
C CYS A 32 -12.77 -2.77 3.10
N GLY A 33 -13.89 -2.15 2.71
CA GLY A 33 -15.12 -2.14 3.51
C GLY A 33 -15.74 -3.52 3.68
N ILE A 34 -15.79 -4.31 2.60
CA ILE A 34 -16.28 -5.69 2.63
C ILE A 34 -15.37 -6.56 3.50
N LEU A 35 -14.06 -6.50 3.29
CA LEU A 35 -13.08 -7.29 4.05
C LEU A 35 -13.14 -6.95 5.54
N TRP A 36 -13.19 -5.67 5.89
CA TRP A 36 -13.30 -5.25 7.29
C TRP A 36 -14.58 -5.77 7.95
N THR A 37 -15.70 -5.70 7.24
CA THR A 37 -16.99 -6.23 7.70
C THR A 37 -16.92 -7.74 7.89
N ALA A 38 -16.40 -8.48 6.91
CA ALA A 38 -16.24 -9.92 6.98
C ALA A 38 -15.34 -10.34 8.16
N LEU A 39 -14.20 -9.67 8.35
CA LEU A 39 -13.31 -9.92 9.49
C LEU A 39 -13.99 -9.62 10.82
N SER A 40 -14.85 -8.61 10.89
CA SER A 40 -15.59 -8.27 12.12
C SER A 40 -16.63 -9.32 12.48
N VAL A 41 -17.17 -10.06 11.50
CA VAL A 41 -18.08 -11.19 11.72
C VAL A 41 -17.30 -12.46 12.09
N VAL A 42 -16.22 -12.78 11.36
CA VAL A 42 -15.47 -14.03 11.53
C VAL A 42 -14.53 -13.99 12.74
N VAL A 43 -13.97 -12.82 13.04
CA VAL A 43 -13.00 -12.60 14.13
C VAL A 43 -13.50 -11.45 15.02
N PRO A 44 -14.57 -11.65 15.80
CA PRO A 44 -15.25 -10.59 16.55
C PRO A 44 -14.44 -10.02 17.72
N GLU A 45 -13.43 -10.74 18.22
CA GLU A 45 -12.44 -10.23 19.17
C GLU A 45 -11.02 -10.33 18.61
N PRO A 46 -10.14 -9.34 18.84
CA PRO A 46 -8.74 -9.44 18.45
C PRO A 46 -8.00 -10.52 19.26
N PRO A 47 -6.85 -11.02 18.77
CA PRO A 47 -5.99 -11.93 19.50
C PRO A 47 -5.72 -11.42 20.92
N ASN A 48 -5.99 -12.26 21.90
CA ASN A 48 -5.93 -11.94 23.32
C ASN A 48 -5.20 -13.05 24.09
N GLY A 49 -4.99 -12.85 25.38
CA GLY A 49 -4.29 -13.82 26.23
C GLY A 49 -3.71 -13.19 27.49
N SER A 50 -3.25 -11.94 27.41
CA SER A 50 -2.79 -11.17 28.56
C SER A 50 -3.05 -9.68 28.37
N LEU A 51 -3.06 -8.94 29.48
CA LEU A 51 -3.16 -7.48 29.44
C LEU A 51 -1.91 -6.84 28.80
N SER A 52 -0.72 -7.45 28.96
CA SER A 52 0.52 -6.97 28.33
C SER A 52 0.42 -7.03 26.80
N TRP A 53 -0.16 -8.10 26.25
CA TRP A 53 -0.35 -8.25 24.82
C TRP A 53 -1.32 -7.22 24.23
N VAL A 54 -2.40 -6.91 24.96
CA VAL A 54 -3.32 -5.84 24.56
C VAL A 54 -2.62 -4.48 24.52
N GLN A 55 -1.78 -4.18 25.51
CA GLN A 55 -0.99 -2.95 25.53
C GLN A 55 0.05 -2.92 24.40
N GLY A 56 0.70 -4.04 24.12
CA GLY A 56 1.61 -4.19 22.98
C GLY A 56 0.93 -3.97 21.64
N ALA A 57 -0.23 -4.60 21.42
CA ALA A 57 -1.05 -4.40 20.24
C ALA A 57 -1.45 -2.93 20.07
N ALA A 58 -1.79 -2.22 21.15
CA ALA A 58 -2.09 -0.79 21.09
C ALA A 58 -0.88 0.08 20.67
N LYS A 59 0.36 -0.30 21.03
CA LYS A 59 1.57 0.37 20.54
C LYS A 59 1.77 0.13 19.04
N VAL A 60 1.65 -1.13 18.60
CA VAL A 60 1.72 -1.48 17.17
C VAL A 60 0.65 -0.74 16.38
N ARG A 61 -0.59 -0.68 16.88
CA ARG A 61 -1.69 0.04 16.25
C ARG A 61 -1.35 1.49 15.92
N LYS A 62 -0.71 2.20 16.85
CA LYS A 62 -0.31 3.61 16.66
C LYS A 62 0.71 3.78 15.53
N LEU A 63 1.59 2.79 15.35
CA LEU A 63 2.59 2.79 14.28
C LEU A 63 2.01 2.26 12.95
N ALA A 64 1.16 1.24 13.01
CA ALA A 64 0.63 0.54 11.85
C ALA A 64 -0.43 1.36 11.09
N HIS A 65 -1.23 2.19 11.76
CA HIS A 65 -2.21 3.05 11.07
C HIS A 65 -1.59 4.01 10.06
N PRO A 66 -0.63 4.89 10.42
CA PRO A 66 -0.03 5.79 9.45
C PRO A 66 0.72 5.04 8.34
N VAL A 67 1.38 3.92 8.67
CA VAL A 67 2.01 3.05 7.66
C VAL A 67 0.97 2.45 6.70
N GLY A 68 -0.17 2.00 7.21
CA GLY A 68 -1.25 1.46 6.39
C GLY A 68 -1.89 2.51 5.49
N VAL A 69 -2.06 3.74 5.97
CA VAL A 69 -2.49 4.88 5.14
C VAL A 69 -1.48 5.15 4.02
N LEU A 70 -0.18 5.15 4.35
CA LEU A 70 0.88 5.32 3.35
C LEU A 70 0.85 4.21 2.28
N VAL A 71 0.67 2.93 2.67
CA VAL A 71 0.48 1.82 1.72
C VAL A 71 -0.71 2.09 0.79
N GLY A 72 -1.84 2.56 1.34
CA GLY A 72 -3.02 2.93 0.55
C GLY A 72 -2.73 4.06 -0.45
N ILE A 73 -2.01 5.11 -0.03
CA ILE A 73 -1.59 6.22 -0.90
C ILE A 73 -0.64 5.73 -1.99
N THR A 74 0.30 4.84 -1.67
CA THR A 74 1.20 4.24 -2.66
C THR A 74 0.43 3.43 -3.69
N ALA A 75 -0.52 2.59 -3.27
CA ALA A 75 -1.40 1.86 -4.19
C ALA A 75 -2.22 2.80 -5.08
N PHE A 76 -2.77 3.86 -4.51
CA PHE A 76 -3.51 4.90 -5.24
C PHE A 76 -2.64 5.60 -6.30
N SER A 77 -1.42 6.01 -5.94
CA SER A 77 -0.49 6.61 -6.91
C SER A 77 -0.12 5.65 -8.05
N GLY A 78 -0.03 4.35 -7.78
CA GLY A 78 0.18 3.32 -8.80
C GLY A 78 -0.96 3.26 -9.84
N ALA A 79 -2.19 3.57 -9.44
CA ALA A 79 -3.32 3.67 -10.34
C ALA A 79 -3.16 4.84 -11.35
N PHE A 80 -2.55 5.95 -10.94
CA PHE A 80 -2.20 7.05 -11.85
C PHE A 80 -1.02 6.67 -12.75
N VAL A 81 -0.04 5.90 -12.27
CA VAL A 81 1.04 5.39 -13.12
C VAL A 81 0.49 4.54 -14.26
N ALA A 82 -0.44 3.63 -13.94
CA ALA A 82 -1.11 2.80 -14.94
C ALA A 82 -2.02 3.62 -15.86
N GLY A 83 -2.79 4.57 -15.30
CA GLY A 83 -3.72 5.41 -16.07
C GLY A 83 -3.04 6.34 -17.07
N ASN A 84 -1.85 6.84 -16.75
CA ASN A 84 -1.10 7.75 -17.62
C ASN A 84 -0.07 7.02 -18.52
N ASP A 85 -0.04 5.68 -18.51
CA ASP A 85 1.02 4.88 -19.13
C ASP A 85 2.44 5.30 -18.69
N ALA A 86 2.54 5.90 -17.49
CA ALA A 86 3.77 6.50 -16.99
C ALA A 86 4.86 5.45 -16.68
N GLY A 87 4.50 4.17 -16.63
CA GLY A 87 5.45 3.05 -16.55
C GLY A 87 6.42 2.98 -17.74
N HIS A 88 6.09 3.58 -18.88
CA HIS A 88 6.94 3.62 -20.08
C HIS A 88 7.79 4.90 -20.22
N ALA A 89 7.67 5.86 -19.30
CA ALA A 89 8.38 7.14 -19.41
C ALA A 89 9.89 6.98 -19.19
N TYR A 90 10.29 6.39 -18.05
CA TYR A 90 11.69 6.09 -17.74
C TYR A 90 11.83 4.64 -17.29
N ASN A 91 12.49 3.80 -18.08
CA ASN A 91 12.66 2.36 -17.79
C ASN A 91 14.04 2.02 -17.18
N SER A 92 14.62 2.96 -16.42
CA SER A 92 15.80 2.75 -15.59
C SER A 92 15.47 2.93 -14.11
N PHE A 93 16.31 2.37 -13.24
CA PHE A 93 16.22 2.50 -11.77
C PHE A 93 17.64 2.41 -11.17
N PRO A 94 17.99 3.18 -10.12
CA PRO A 94 17.14 4.09 -9.36
C PRO A 94 16.94 5.46 -10.01
N LYS A 95 17.82 5.84 -10.94
CA LYS A 95 17.69 7.06 -11.75
C LYS A 95 16.53 6.97 -12.76
N MET A 96 16.13 8.11 -13.29
CA MET A 96 15.15 8.27 -14.37
C MET A 96 15.89 8.78 -15.61
N GLY A 97 16.36 7.84 -16.44
CA GLY A 97 17.35 8.13 -17.47
C GLY A 97 18.71 8.46 -16.84
N ASP A 98 19.31 9.57 -17.24
CA ASP A 98 20.61 10.04 -16.73
C ASP A 98 20.50 10.85 -15.42
N SER A 99 19.30 11.36 -15.10
CA SER A 99 19.02 12.21 -13.94
C SER A 99 18.29 11.47 -12.82
N TRP A 100 18.34 12.01 -11.60
CA TRP A 100 17.53 11.51 -10.48
C TRP A 100 16.10 12.07 -10.50
N ILE A 101 15.98 13.33 -10.94
CA ILE A 101 14.74 14.05 -11.10
C ILE A 101 14.76 14.58 -12.54
N PRO A 102 13.77 14.21 -13.38
CA PRO A 102 13.64 14.77 -14.72
C PRO A 102 13.39 16.29 -14.72
N ASP A 103 13.84 16.99 -15.75
CA ASP A 103 13.68 18.45 -15.84
C ASP A 103 12.24 18.88 -16.18
N ASP A 104 11.43 17.96 -16.71
CA ASP A 104 10.08 18.21 -17.19
C ASP A 104 9.00 18.05 -16.12
N ILE A 105 9.34 17.79 -14.85
CA ILE A 105 8.38 17.50 -13.77
C ILE A 105 7.39 18.64 -13.45
N PHE A 106 7.66 19.86 -13.91
CA PHE A 106 6.77 21.01 -13.73
C PHE A 106 6.43 21.70 -15.06
N SER A 107 6.46 20.94 -16.15
CA SER A 107 6.26 21.48 -17.51
C SER A 107 4.80 21.76 -17.89
N MET A 108 3.82 21.25 -17.12
CA MET A 108 2.39 21.48 -17.39
C MET A 108 1.81 22.64 -16.58
N GLU A 109 0.86 23.37 -17.17
CA GLU A 109 0.06 24.41 -16.53
C GLU A 109 -1.44 24.03 -16.46
N PRO A 110 -2.15 24.33 -15.35
CA PRO A 110 -1.61 24.80 -14.06
C PRO A 110 -0.72 23.75 -13.38
N LEU A 111 0.18 24.18 -12.50
CA LEU A 111 1.18 23.34 -11.81
C LEU A 111 0.60 22.05 -11.19
N THR A 112 -0.65 22.10 -10.71
CA THR A 112 -1.37 20.97 -10.11
C THR A 112 -1.54 19.78 -11.07
N ARG A 113 -1.62 20.02 -12.38
CA ARG A 113 -1.74 18.95 -13.38
C ARG A 113 -0.53 18.04 -13.41
N ASN A 114 0.67 18.55 -13.10
CA ASN A 114 1.87 17.72 -13.12
C ASN A 114 1.76 16.52 -12.16
N PHE A 115 1.12 16.69 -11.00
CA PHE A 115 1.00 15.62 -10.02
C PHE A 115 0.11 14.45 -10.47
N PHE A 116 -0.75 14.66 -11.48
CA PHE A 116 -1.76 13.67 -11.90
C PHE A 116 -1.67 13.28 -13.39
N GLU A 117 -1.10 14.14 -14.25
CA GLU A 117 -1.10 13.97 -15.70
C GLU A 117 0.31 13.95 -16.30
N ASN A 118 1.29 14.58 -15.66
CA ASN A 118 2.67 14.57 -16.15
C ASN A 118 3.30 13.20 -15.84
N THR A 119 3.61 12.44 -16.88
CA THR A 119 4.08 11.06 -16.78
C THR A 119 5.36 10.95 -15.94
N SER A 120 6.33 11.84 -16.17
CA SER A 120 7.59 11.91 -15.43
C SER A 120 7.35 12.15 -13.94
N THR A 121 6.46 13.08 -13.61
CA THR A 121 6.12 13.44 -12.22
C THR A 121 5.34 12.34 -11.52
N VAL A 122 4.33 11.78 -12.17
CA VAL A 122 3.51 10.67 -11.64
C VAL A 122 4.40 9.46 -11.36
N GLN A 123 5.31 9.13 -12.29
CA GLN A 123 6.24 8.03 -12.14
C GLN A 123 7.23 8.29 -10.99
N LEU A 124 7.80 9.49 -10.90
CA LEU A 124 8.72 9.89 -9.82
C LEU A 124 8.03 9.81 -8.45
N ASN A 125 6.84 10.39 -8.32
CA ASN A 125 6.06 10.39 -7.07
C ASN A 125 5.81 8.96 -6.58
N HIS A 126 5.41 8.07 -7.49
CA HIS A 126 5.19 6.67 -7.13
C HIS A 126 6.47 5.96 -6.67
N ARG A 127 7.62 6.21 -7.32
CA ARG A 127 8.92 5.65 -6.89
C ARG A 127 9.32 6.11 -5.49
N ILE A 128 9.12 7.40 -5.20
CA ILE A 128 9.38 7.97 -3.88
C ILE A 128 8.46 7.32 -2.84
N LEU A 129 7.15 7.30 -3.10
CA LEU A 129 6.16 6.69 -2.22
C LEU A 129 6.45 5.20 -1.95
N ALA A 130 6.80 4.43 -2.97
CA ALA A 130 7.15 3.01 -2.82
C ALA A 130 8.39 2.82 -1.93
N THR A 131 9.43 3.64 -2.12
CA THR A 131 10.65 3.58 -1.31
C THR A 131 10.39 3.99 0.13
N THR A 132 9.64 5.09 0.35
CA THR A 132 9.23 5.54 1.69
C THR A 132 8.35 4.50 2.38
N THR A 133 7.47 3.82 1.63
CA THR A 133 6.62 2.74 2.16
C THR A 133 7.46 1.57 2.64
N LEU A 134 8.41 1.10 1.85
CA LEU A 134 9.31 0.01 2.22
C LEU A 134 10.09 0.34 3.50
N MET A 135 10.65 1.56 3.58
CA MET A 135 11.38 2.02 4.77
C MET A 135 10.48 2.12 6.00
N SER A 136 9.25 2.63 5.84
CA SER A 136 8.29 2.78 6.94
C SER A 136 7.80 1.44 7.46
N VAL A 137 7.50 0.49 6.57
CA VAL A 137 7.13 -0.89 6.94
C VAL A 137 8.31 -1.61 7.59
N GLY A 138 9.54 -1.41 7.09
CA GLY A 138 10.75 -1.91 7.74
C GLY A 138 10.92 -1.36 9.16
N GLY A 139 10.71 -0.06 9.35
CA GLY A 139 10.72 0.59 10.66
C GLY A 139 9.66 0.02 11.62
N LEU A 140 8.43 -0.18 11.14
CA LEU A 140 7.36 -0.84 11.89
C LEU A 140 7.76 -2.24 12.33
N TRP A 141 8.32 -3.05 11.42
CA TRP A 141 8.79 -4.39 11.71
C TRP A 141 9.90 -4.40 12.77
N LEU A 142 10.91 -3.54 12.60
CA LEU A 142 12.01 -3.40 13.56
C LEU A 142 11.51 -3.03 14.96
N ALA A 143 10.54 -2.10 15.06
CA ALA A 143 9.92 -1.70 16.32
C ALA A 143 9.10 -2.84 16.93
N ALA A 144 8.30 -3.55 16.12
CA ALA A 144 7.44 -4.64 16.57
C ALA A 144 8.22 -5.80 17.21
N ARG A 145 9.47 -6.05 16.81
CA ARG A 145 10.33 -7.09 17.41
C ARG A 145 10.54 -6.89 18.92
N LYS A 146 10.58 -5.62 19.37
CA LYS A 146 10.84 -5.26 20.78
C LYS A 146 9.57 -5.17 21.64
N ILE A 147 8.39 -5.32 21.04
CA ILE A 147 7.11 -5.18 21.75
C ILE A 147 6.60 -6.57 22.13
N ASP A 148 6.21 -6.76 23.39
CA ASP A 148 5.50 -7.96 23.84
C ASP A 148 4.05 -7.92 23.34
N MET A 149 3.68 -8.90 22.52
CA MET A 149 2.36 -9.01 21.89
C MET A 149 2.13 -10.45 21.42
N HIS A 150 0.88 -10.76 21.08
CA HIS A 150 0.51 -12.06 20.53
C HIS A 150 1.35 -12.42 19.28
N PRO A 151 1.94 -13.64 19.19
CA PRO A 151 2.82 -14.05 18.09
C PRO A 151 2.23 -13.87 16.68
N ALA A 152 0.92 -14.11 16.53
CA ALA A 152 0.22 -13.89 15.26
C ALA A 152 0.36 -12.44 14.72
N ILE A 153 0.35 -11.43 15.61
CA ILE A 153 0.54 -10.03 15.22
C ILE A 153 1.97 -9.81 14.72
N LYS A 154 2.97 -10.39 15.39
CA LYS A 154 4.38 -10.31 14.95
C LYS A 154 4.59 -10.96 13.59
N SER A 155 4.02 -12.15 13.40
CA SER A 155 4.05 -12.87 12.12
C SER A 155 3.44 -12.01 11.01
N LEU A 156 2.26 -11.42 11.26
CA LEU A 156 1.56 -10.58 10.30
C LEU A 156 2.32 -9.30 9.93
N VAL A 157 2.97 -8.63 10.90
CA VAL A 157 3.88 -7.51 10.60
C VAL A 157 5.04 -7.97 9.70
N GLY A 158 5.58 -9.16 9.93
CA GLY A 158 6.57 -9.79 9.06
C GLY A 158 6.04 -10.06 7.64
N SER A 159 4.82 -10.57 7.52
CA SER A 159 4.15 -10.79 6.22
C SER A 159 3.94 -9.49 5.46
N VAL A 160 3.53 -8.41 6.14
CA VAL A 160 3.41 -7.07 5.54
C VAL A 160 4.75 -6.59 4.99
N LEU A 161 5.85 -6.77 5.73
CA LEU A 161 7.20 -6.45 5.25
C LEU A 161 7.59 -7.30 4.03
N GLY A 162 7.40 -8.62 4.10
CA GLY A 162 7.73 -9.53 3.00
C GLY A 162 6.96 -9.19 1.72
N MET A 163 5.66 -8.94 1.83
CA MET A 163 4.82 -8.56 0.69
C MET A 163 5.18 -7.16 0.16
N THR A 164 5.55 -6.22 1.03
CA THR A 164 6.03 -4.88 0.62
C THR A 164 7.33 -4.97 -0.18
N ALA A 165 8.29 -5.79 0.28
CA ALA A 165 9.53 -6.03 -0.44
C ALA A 165 9.27 -6.69 -1.80
N LEU A 166 8.38 -7.70 -1.84
CA LEU A 166 7.95 -8.32 -3.10
C LEU A 166 7.29 -7.30 -4.05
N GLN A 167 6.47 -6.39 -3.53
CA GLN A 167 5.85 -5.34 -4.32
C GLN A 167 6.86 -4.38 -4.95
N VAL A 168 7.85 -3.92 -4.18
CA VAL A 168 8.93 -3.08 -4.73
C VAL A 168 9.70 -3.82 -5.81
N THR A 169 10.03 -5.10 -5.59
CA THR A 169 10.69 -5.94 -6.60
C THR A 169 9.83 -6.07 -7.85
N LEU A 170 8.54 -6.40 -7.73
CA LEU A 170 7.63 -6.50 -8.88
C LEU A 170 7.49 -5.16 -9.63
N GLY A 171 7.42 -4.04 -8.92
CA GLY A 171 7.34 -2.71 -9.52
C GLY A 171 8.60 -2.36 -10.32
N ILE A 172 9.78 -2.60 -9.74
CA ILE A 172 11.07 -2.41 -10.43
C ILE A 172 11.20 -3.37 -11.61
N SER A 173 10.82 -4.65 -11.48
CA SER A 173 10.85 -5.59 -12.59
C SER A 173 9.92 -5.17 -13.73
N THR A 174 8.68 -4.76 -13.41
CA THR A 174 7.70 -4.23 -14.38
C THR A 174 8.29 -3.04 -15.13
N LEU A 175 8.95 -2.13 -14.40
CA LEU A 175 9.60 -0.96 -14.95
C LEU A 175 10.75 -1.32 -15.91
N LEU A 176 11.71 -2.14 -15.46
CA LEU A 176 12.92 -2.45 -16.23
C LEU A 176 12.64 -3.28 -17.49
N THR A 177 11.51 -3.98 -17.51
CA THR A 177 11.11 -4.84 -18.64
C THR A 177 10.06 -4.20 -19.54
N TYR A 178 9.88 -2.88 -19.45
CA TYR A 178 8.94 -2.11 -20.29
C TYR A 178 7.47 -2.55 -20.13
N VAL A 179 7.03 -2.70 -18.89
CA VAL A 179 5.64 -2.97 -18.47
C VAL A 179 4.99 -4.20 -19.15
N PRO A 180 5.57 -5.42 -19.05
CA PRO A 180 4.90 -6.61 -19.53
C PRO A 180 3.59 -6.81 -18.76
N VAL A 181 2.50 -7.10 -19.47
CA VAL A 181 1.15 -7.20 -18.90
C VAL A 181 1.10 -8.20 -17.73
N SER A 182 1.81 -9.31 -17.82
CA SER A 182 1.89 -10.31 -16.75
C SER A 182 2.49 -9.76 -15.46
N LEU A 183 3.60 -9.02 -15.55
CA LEU A 183 4.26 -8.40 -14.40
C LEU A 183 3.45 -7.23 -13.85
N ALA A 184 2.88 -6.39 -14.72
CA ALA A 184 2.00 -5.30 -14.31
C ALA A 184 0.76 -5.82 -13.57
N SER A 185 0.14 -6.89 -14.07
CA SER A 185 -1.01 -7.55 -13.43
C SER A 185 -0.62 -8.19 -12.11
N ALA A 186 0.53 -8.88 -12.04
CA ALA A 186 1.05 -9.45 -10.80
C ALA A 186 1.36 -8.36 -9.75
N HIS A 187 1.89 -7.22 -10.19
CA HIS A 187 2.13 -6.06 -9.33
C HIS A 187 0.82 -5.53 -8.75
N GLN A 188 -0.22 -5.30 -9.58
CA GLN A 188 -1.55 -4.88 -9.11
C GLN A 188 -2.21 -5.89 -8.15
N ALA A 189 -2.17 -7.18 -8.47
CA ALA A 189 -2.71 -8.23 -7.61
C ALA A 189 -1.97 -8.31 -6.27
N GLY A 190 -0.65 -8.13 -6.28
CA GLY A 190 0.13 -8.08 -5.05
C GLY A 190 -0.08 -6.78 -4.26
N ALA A 191 -0.43 -5.65 -4.89
CA ALA A 191 -0.82 -4.44 -4.17
C ALA A 191 -2.13 -4.66 -3.40
N LEU A 192 -3.11 -5.34 -4.01
CA LEU A 192 -4.33 -5.77 -3.33
C LEU A 192 -4.01 -6.72 -2.17
N THR A 193 -3.13 -7.70 -2.38
CA THR A 193 -2.69 -8.64 -1.34
C THR A 193 -2.02 -7.91 -0.17
N LEU A 194 -1.15 -6.95 -0.44
CA LEU A 194 -0.52 -6.12 0.59
C LEU A 194 -1.57 -5.32 1.37
N LEU A 195 -2.56 -4.74 0.69
CA LEU A 195 -3.67 -4.02 1.32
C LEU A 195 -4.49 -4.95 2.23
N THR A 196 -4.77 -6.18 1.80
CA THR A 196 -5.42 -7.23 2.62
C THR A 196 -4.65 -7.48 3.92
N LEU A 197 -3.32 -7.66 3.84
CA LEU A 197 -2.48 -7.89 5.01
C LEU A 197 -2.46 -6.70 5.96
N VAL A 198 -2.43 -5.47 5.42
CA VAL A 198 -2.48 -4.23 6.21
C VAL A 198 -3.82 -4.09 6.94
N ILE A 199 -4.93 -4.40 6.27
CA ILE A 199 -6.28 -4.37 6.87
C ILE A 199 -6.39 -5.43 7.96
N LEU A 200 -5.91 -6.64 7.70
CA LEU A 200 -5.86 -7.71 8.70
C LEU A 200 -5.01 -7.28 9.91
N LEU A 201 -3.88 -6.60 9.68
CA LEU A 201 -3.05 -6.08 10.76
C LEU A 201 -3.81 -5.04 11.57
N ALA A 202 -4.43 -4.06 10.92
CA ALA A 202 -5.23 -3.03 11.56
C ALA A 202 -6.39 -3.62 12.39
N HIS A 203 -7.05 -4.66 11.86
CA HIS A 203 -8.14 -5.36 12.54
C HIS A 203 -7.66 -6.16 13.75
N THR A 204 -6.55 -6.90 13.63
CA THR A 204 -6.01 -7.72 14.74
C THR A 204 -5.43 -6.88 15.89
N VAL A 205 -5.04 -5.64 15.65
CA VAL A 205 -4.55 -4.72 16.70
C VAL A 205 -5.63 -3.76 17.24
N ARG A 206 -6.90 -3.96 16.86
CA ARG A 206 -8.01 -3.12 17.33
C ARG A 206 -8.22 -3.24 18.84
N LYS A 207 -8.97 -2.29 19.41
CA LYS A 207 -9.27 -2.32 20.84
C LYS A 207 -10.20 -3.53 21.11
N PRO A 208 -9.87 -4.42 22.06
CA PRO A 208 -10.76 -5.49 22.48
C PRO A 208 -12.04 -4.93 23.11
N SER A 209 -13.11 -5.72 23.18
CA SER A 209 -14.35 -5.27 23.83
C SER A 209 -14.15 -4.97 25.33
N PRO A 210 -14.97 -4.08 25.92
CA PRO A 210 -14.91 -3.82 27.37
C PRO A 210 -15.12 -5.08 28.23
N ALA A 211 -15.94 -6.02 27.76
CA ALA A 211 -16.19 -7.29 28.44
C ALA A 211 -14.91 -8.15 28.49
N LEU A 212 -14.22 -8.30 27.37
CA LEU A 212 -12.95 -9.03 27.30
C LEU A 212 -11.87 -8.36 28.15
N LEU A 213 -11.77 -7.04 28.14
CA LEU A 213 -10.81 -6.31 29.00
C LEU A 213 -11.07 -6.55 30.49
N LYS A 214 -12.33 -6.54 30.93
CA LYS A 214 -12.70 -6.86 32.32
C LYS A 214 -12.33 -8.30 32.68
N SER A 215 -12.62 -9.25 31.80
CA SER A 215 -12.26 -10.66 31.98
C SER A 215 -10.75 -10.84 32.16
N LEU A 216 -9.94 -10.25 31.29
CA LEU A 216 -8.48 -10.33 31.38
C LEU A 216 -7.93 -9.68 32.66
N ALA A 217 -8.53 -8.58 33.13
CA ALA A 217 -8.13 -7.91 34.37
C ALA A 217 -8.48 -8.73 35.63
N SER A 218 -9.52 -9.56 35.55
CA SER A 218 -9.95 -10.44 36.64
C SER A 218 -9.19 -11.76 36.73
N MET A 219 -8.37 -12.11 35.73
CA MET A 219 -7.60 -13.35 35.76
C MET A 219 -6.52 -13.28 36.86
N PRO A 220 -6.43 -14.30 37.74
CA PRO A 220 -5.36 -14.35 38.74
C PRO A 220 -4.02 -14.37 38.01
N LYS A 221 -3.05 -13.58 38.50
CA LYS A 221 -1.69 -13.61 37.97
C LYS A 221 -1.16 -15.03 38.15
N SER A 222 -1.02 -15.77 37.05
CA SER A 222 -0.35 -17.07 37.08
C SER A 222 1.02 -16.86 37.71
N LYS A 223 1.30 -17.55 38.81
CA LYS A 223 2.64 -17.55 39.41
C LYS A 223 3.57 -18.22 38.39
N ALA A 224 4.46 -17.41 37.81
CA ALA A 224 5.61 -17.90 37.07
C ALA A 224 6.58 -18.61 38.01
#